data_AF-A0A1B1I1H7-F1
#
_entry.id   AF-A0A1B1I1H7-F1
#
_cell.length_a   1.000
_cell.length_b   1.000
_cell.length_c   1.000
_cell.angle_alpha   90.00
_cell.angle_beta   90.00
_cell.angle_gamma   90.00
#
_symmetry.space_group_name_H-M   'P 1'
#
loop_
_entity.id
_entity.type
_entity.pdbx_description
1 polymer ?
#
loop_
_entity_poly.entity_id
_entity_poly.type
_entity_poly.pdbx_seq_one_letter_code
_entity_poly.pdbx_strand_id
1 'polypeptide(L)'
;MDKGVFARVDAMLYAAEGAVRCAPRYGVRAGRDPTPEDALRNLEARVCPDVPEGWLRVAAAVRAHFAGSRVGEVYVRRYVRRQGYRRVCRELFLSRNAFYEAVREVRFFAVACACQLGLMRVF
;
A
#
# COMPACT_ATOMS: atom_id res chain seq x y z
N MET A 1 15.69 10.54 11.06
CA MET A 1 14.83 9.34 11.06
C MET A 1 15.66 8.16 10.56
N ASP A 2 15.70 7.06 11.31
CA ASP A 2 16.56 5.90 11.03
C ASP A 2 16.15 5.16 9.73
N LYS A 3 17.13 4.67 8.97
CA LYS A 3 16.93 3.85 7.76
C LYS A 3 16.13 2.58 8.08
N GLY A 4 16.27 2.02 9.29
CA GLY A 4 15.51 0.87 9.75
C GLY A 4 14.00 1.11 9.80
N VAL A 5 13.58 2.31 10.23
CA VAL A 5 12.17 2.71 10.28
C VAL A 5 11.55 2.72 8.90
N PHE A 6 12.22 3.34 7.92
CA PHE A 6 11.73 3.41 6.55
C PHE A 6 11.72 2.05 5.84
N ALA A 7 12.67 1.17 6.13
CA ALA A 7 12.63 -0.19 5.59
C ALA A 7 11.41 -0.98 6.10
N ARG A 8 11.09 -0.86 7.39
CA ARG A 8 9.91 -1.50 7.99
C ARG A 8 8.61 -0.93 7.43
N VAL A 9 8.52 0.39 7.27
CA VAL A 9 7.35 1.06 6.66
C VAL A 9 7.17 0.60 5.22
N ASP A 10 8.25 0.56 4.42
CA ASP A 10 8.19 0.04 3.05
C ASP A 10 7.66 -1.40 3.02
N ALA A 11 8.20 -2.28 3.87
CA ALA A 11 7.76 -3.67 3.96
C ALA A 11 6.27 -3.79 4.29
N MET A 12 5.79 -3.01 5.27
CA MET A 12 4.39 -3.02 5.67
C MET A 12 3.47 -2.41 4.62
N LEU A 13 3.88 -1.36 3.92
CA LEU A 13 3.12 -0.82 2.78
C LEU A 13 3.05 -1.84 1.63
N TYR A 14 4.14 -2.52 1.29
CA TYR A 14 4.10 -3.60 0.30
C TYR A 14 3.19 -4.76 0.72
N ALA A 15 3.21 -5.12 2.01
CA ALA A 15 2.40 -6.20 2.54
C ALA A 15 0.91 -5.81 2.52
N ALA A 16 0.57 -4.62 3.01
CA ALA A 16 -0.79 -4.07 2.98
C ALA A 16 -1.37 -4.00 1.56
N GLU A 17 -0.58 -3.50 0.61
CA GLU A 17 -1.02 -3.41 -0.79
C GLU A 17 -1.06 -4.77 -1.49
N GLY A 18 -0.24 -5.73 -1.02
CA GLY A 18 -0.36 -7.13 -1.39
C GLY A 18 -1.67 -7.73 -0.89
N ALA A 19 -2.02 -7.52 0.38
CA ALA A 19 -3.24 -8.02 0.99
C ALA A 19 -4.50 -7.47 0.32
N VAL A 20 -4.51 -6.17 -0.05
CA VAL A 20 -5.62 -5.58 -0.84
C VAL A 20 -5.74 -6.24 -2.22
N ARG A 21 -4.64 -6.67 -2.85
CA ARG A 21 -4.67 -7.40 -4.13
C ARG A 21 -5.13 -8.85 -3.98
N CYS A 22 -4.90 -9.46 -2.82
CA CYS A 22 -5.40 -10.79 -2.47
C CYS A 22 -6.88 -10.77 -2.07
N ALA A 23 -7.46 -9.60 -1.81
CA ALA A 23 -8.90 -9.46 -1.62
C ALA A 23 -9.64 -9.99 -2.87
N PRO A 24 -10.71 -10.77 -2.70
CA PRO A 24 -11.37 -11.45 -3.80
C PRO A 24 -11.80 -10.46 -4.88
N ARG A 25 -11.39 -10.74 -6.14
CA ARG A 25 -11.78 -9.98 -7.34
C ARG A 25 -13.24 -10.21 -7.77
N TYR A 26 -13.97 -11.03 -7.02
CA TYR A 26 -15.39 -11.30 -7.25
C TYR A 26 -16.20 -10.59 -6.18
N GLY A 27 -16.25 -9.25 -6.25
CA GLY A 27 -17.48 -8.60 -5.85
C GLY A 27 -18.52 -9.02 -6.87
N VAL A 28 -19.59 -9.69 -6.45
CA VAL A 28 -20.87 -9.71 -7.16
C VAL A 28 -20.66 -9.78 -8.68
N ARG A 29 -20.02 -10.85 -9.19
CA ARG A 29 -19.85 -11.01 -10.64
C ARG A 29 -21.27 -11.05 -11.21
N ALA A 30 -21.72 -9.94 -11.81
CA ALA A 30 -23.01 -9.80 -12.48
C ALA A 30 -24.27 -9.84 -11.57
N GLY A 31 -24.30 -9.08 -10.47
CA GLY A 31 -25.56 -8.81 -9.76
C GLY A 31 -26.23 -10.01 -9.07
N ARG A 32 -25.50 -11.10 -8.82
CA ARG A 32 -25.99 -12.25 -8.04
C ARG A 32 -25.31 -12.32 -6.68
N ASP A 33 -26.08 -12.73 -5.69
CA ASP A 33 -25.56 -13.06 -4.36
C ASP A 33 -24.54 -14.20 -4.48
N PRO A 34 -23.41 -14.13 -3.74
CA PRO A 34 -22.41 -15.19 -3.75
C PRO A 34 -23.01 -16.48 -3.20
N THR A 35 -22.69 -17.62 -3.83
CA THR A 35 -23.07 -18.92 -3.27
C THR A 35 -22.31 -19.19 -1.97
N PRO A 36 -22.79 -20.09 -1.09
CA PRO A 36 -22.05 -20.49 0.11
C PRO A 36 -20.63 -20.97 -0.18
N GLU A 37 -20.40 -21.66 -1.30
CA GLU A 37 -19.07 -22.11 -1.73
C GLU A 37 -18.18 -20.94 -2.17
N ASP A 38 -18.73 -19.95 -2.87
CA ASP A 38 -18.00 -18.72 -3.20
C ASP A 38 -17.66 -17.94 -1.94
N ALA A 39 -18.58 -17.87 -0.97
CA ALA A 39 -18.35 -17.22 0.32
C ALA A 39 -17.23 -17.91 1.11
N LEU A 40 -17.23 -19.25 1.17
CA LEU A 40 -16.17 -20.06 1.80
C LEU A 40 -14.82 -19.87 1.10
N ARG A 41 -14.79 -19.96 -0.23
CA ARG A 41 -13.57 -19.73 -1.03
C ARG A 41 -13.02 -18.30 -0.84
N ASN A 42 -13.90 -17.31 -0.71
CA ASN A 42 -13.53 -15.93 -0.41
C ASN A 42 -13.00 -15.79 1.03
N LEU A 43 -13.54 -16.55 1.99
CA LEU A 43 -13.06 -16.62 3.36
C LEU A 43 -11.69 -17.30 3.47
N GLU A 44 -11.42 -18.31 2.64
CA GLU A 44 -10.12 -18.97 2.54
C GLU A 44 -9.08 -18.06 1.86
N ALA A 45 -9.47 -17.34 0.80
CA ALA A 45 -8.62 -16.35 0.14
C ALA A 45 -8.33 -15.11 1.02
N ARG A 46 -9.15 -14.87 2.05
CA ARG A 46 -8.99 -13.76 3.02
C ARG A 46 -7.80 -13.92 3.96
N VAL A 47 -7.15 -15.06 3.98
CA VAL A 47 -5.98 -15.27 4.85
C VAL A 47 -4.74 -14.71 4.16
N CYS A 48 -4.52 -13.40 4.28
CA CYS A 48 -3.17 -12.83 4.31
C CYS A 48 -2.80 -12.75 5.80
N PRO A 49 -2.19 -13.79 6.38
CA PRO A 49 -2.12 -13.94 7.84
C PRO A 49 -1.24 -12.89 8.54
N ASP A 50 -0.46 -12.12 7.80
CA ASP A 50 0.68 -11.39 8.39
C ASP A 50 0.58 -9.86 8.34
N VAL A 51 -0.54 -9.26 7.91
CA VAL A 51 -0.68 -7.79 7.86
C VAL A 51 -1.63 -7.31 8.96
N PRO A 52 -1.13 -6.60 9.99
CA PRO A 52 -2.00 -5.99 10.99
C PRO A 52 -3.00 -5.03 10.34
N GLU A 53 -4.27 -5.08 10.76
CA GLU A 53 -5.37 -4.27 10.20
C GLU A 53 -5.02 -2.77 10.15
N GLY A 54 -4.31 -2.27 11.16
CA GLY A 54 -3.85 -0.89 11.20
C GLY A 54 -3.01 -0.48 9.99
N TRP A 55 -2.19 -1.37 9.43
CA TRP A 55 -1.39 -1.07 8.23
C TRP A 55 -2.21 -1.00 6.96
N LEU A 56 -3.36 -1.69 6.90
CA LEU A 56 -4.34 -1.49 5.82
C LEU A 56 -4.92 -0.07 5.90
N ARG A 57 -5.23 0.41 7.10
CA ARG A 57 -5.70 1.79 7.33
C ARG A 57 -4.62 2.82 6.96
N VAL A 58 -3.36 2.56 7.29
CA VAL A 58 -2.23 3.42 6.87
C VAL A 58 -2.14 3.48 5.33
N ALA A 59 -2.16 2.33 4.64
CA ALA A 59 -2.08 2.31 3.18
C ALA A 59 -3.27 3.06 2.53
N ALA A 60 -4.48 2.89 3.07
CA ALA A 60 -5.66 3.62 2.62
C ALA A 60 -5.51 5.14 2.83
N ALA A 61 -5.02 5.58 4.00
CA ALA A 61 -4.77 6.99 4.29
C ALA A 61 -3.71 7.60 3.34
N VAL A 62 -2.61 6.88 3.08
CA VAL A 62 -1.57 7.32 2.13
C VAL A 62 -2.14 7.49 0.73
N ARG A 63 -2.95 6.52 0.25
CA ARG A 63 -3.62 6.62 -1.06
C ARG A 63 -4.54 7.84 -1.14
N ALA A 64 -5.35 8.06 -0.12
CA ALA A 64 -6.30 9.16 -0.07
C ALA A 64 -5.57 10.52 -0.03
N HIS A 65 -4.54 10.64 0.81
CA HIS A 65 -3.78 11.89 0.97
C HIS A 65 -3.08 12.33 -0.33
N PHE A 66 -2.49 11.38 -1.06
CA PHE A 66 -1.77 11.68 -2.29
C PHE A 66 -2.61 11.46 -3.58
N ALA A 67 -3.92 11.26 -3.46
CA ALA A 67 -4.79 11.03 -4.61
C ALA A 67 -4.70 12.18 -5.63
N GLY A 68 -4.53 11.87 -6.91
CA GLY A 68 -4.40 12.86 -7.97
C GLY A 68 -3.06 13.63 -8.00
N SER A 69 -2.15 13.37 -7.06
CA SER A 69 -0.83 14.00 -7.05
C SER A 69 0.24 13.15 -7.75
N ARG A 70 1.35 13.80 -8.11
CA ARG A 70 2.54 13.11 -8.64
C ARG A 70 3.13 12.10 -7.66
N VAL A 71 3.11 12.42 -6.36
CA VAL A 71 3.56 11.51 -5.30
C VAL A 71 2.66 10.28 -5.23
N GLY A 72 1.35 10.47 -5.44
CA GLY A 72 0.37 9.39 -5.54
C GLY A 72 0.64 8.47 -6.74
N GLU A 73 1.00 9.01 -7.90
CA GLU A 73 1.42 8.20 -9.05
C GLU A 73 2.65 7.35 -8.72
N VAL A 74 3.68 7.96 -8.09
CA VAL A 74 4.88 7.24 -7.64
C VAL A 74 4.51 6.13 -6.65
N TYR A 75 3.62 6.42 -5.69
CA TYR A 75 3.12 5.45 -4.73
C TYR A 75 2.48 4.25 -5.41
N VAL A 76 1.52 4.49 -6.32
CA VAL A 76 0.83 3.43 -7.06
C VAL A 76 1.81 2.59 -7.87
N ARG A 77 2.75 3.23 -8.58
CA ARG A 77 3.74 2.54 -9.41
C ARG A 77 4.68 1.69 -8.59
N ARG A 78 5.15 2.22 -7.45
CA ARG A 78 6.10 1.54 -6.55
C ARG A 78 5.42 0.45 -5.73
N TYR A 79 4.44 0.78 -4.89
CA TYR A 79 3.91 -0.14 -3.87
C TYR A 79 2.82 -1.07 -4.42
N VAL A 80 1.97 -0.59 -5.32
CA VAL A 80 0.84 -1.36 -5.85
C VAL A 80 1.26 -2.21 -7.05
N ARG A 81 1.92 -1.57 -8.03
CA ARG A 81 2.39 -2.22 -9.26
C ARG A 81 3.78 -2.86 -9.14
N ARG A 82 4.48 -2.66 -8.02
CA ARG A 82 5.81 -3.24 -7.73
C ARG A 82 6.85 -2.94 -8.81
N GLN A 83 6.80 -1.73 -9.39
CA GLN A 83 7.74 -1.31 -10.42
C GLN A 83 9.04 -0.78 -9.81
N GLY A 84 10.17 -1.16 -10.40
CA GLY A 84 11.48 -0.65 -10.01
C GLY A 84 11.69 0.82 -10.40
N TYR A 85 12.54 1.53 -9.66
CA TYR A 85 12.68 2.99 -9.78
C TYR A 85 13.00 3.47 -11.21
N ARG A 86 13.88 2.77 -11.95
CA ARG A 86 14.25 3.15 -13.33
C ARG A 86 13.04 3.20 -14.25
N ARG A 87 12.15 2.22 -14.12
CA ARG A 87 10.91 2.14 -14.91
C ARG A 87 9.96 3.28 -14.54
N VAL A 88 9.81 3.55 -13.24
CA VAL A 88 8.97 4.66 -12.76
C VAL A 88 9.50 6.01 -13.24
N CYS A 89 10.81 6.27 -13.09
CA CYS A 89 11.45 7.48 -13.61
C CYS A 89 11.22 7.67 -15.10
N ARG A 90 11.36 6.61 -15.90
CA ARG A 90 11.14 6.66 -17.35
C ARG A 90 9.68 6.92 -17.71
N GLU A 91 8.75 6.16 -17.13
CA GLU A 91 7.33 6.26 -17.47
C GLU A 91 6.68 7.55 -16.94
N LEU A 92 7.16 8.05 -15.82
CA LEU A 92 6.69 9.31 -15.25
C LEU A 92 7.55 10.50 -15.68
N PHE A 93 8.61 10.38 -16.49
CA PHE A 93 9.50 11.50 -16.80
C PHE A 93 10.03 12.22 -15.54
N LEU A 94 10.44 11.45 -14.53
CA LEU A 94 10.98 11.96 -13.27
C LEU A 94 12.50 11.81 -13.24
N SER A 95 13.17 12.80 -12.66
CA SER A 95 14.57 12.63 -12.25
C SER A 95 14.68 11.59 -11.13
N ARG A 96 15.87 11.04 -10.94
CA ARG A 96 16.17 10.14 -9.82
C ARG A 96 15.85 10.81 -8.48
N ASN A 97 16.21 12.08 -8.32
CA ASN A 97 15.99 12.83 -7.07
C ASN A 97 14.49 13.03 -6.82
N ALA A 98 13.73 13.46 -7.82
CA ALA A 98 12.29 13.62 -7.68
C ALA A 98 11.58 12.32 -7.28
N PHE A 99 12.02 11.17 -7.81
CA PHE A 99 11.51 9.87 -7.39
C PHE A 99 11.77 9.58 -5.90
N TYR A 100 13.02 9.77 -5.44
CA TYR A 100 13.36 9.46 -4.04
C TYR A 100 12.76 10.46 -3.06
N GLU A 101 12.57 11.72 -3.44
CA GLU A 101 11.85 12.71 -2.66
C GLU A 101 10.37 12.33 -2.52
N ALA A 102 9.69 11.96 -3.62
CA ALA A 102 8.32 11.47 -3.55
C ALA A 102 8.18 10.21 -2.67
N VAL A 103 9.11 9.27 -2.77
CA VAL A 103 9.15 8.08 -1.89
C VAL A 103 9.38 8.48 -0.43
N ARG A 104 10.20 9.49 -0.18
CA ARG A 104 10.47 10.00 1.16
C ARG A 104 9.23 10.65 1.77
N GLU A 105 8.49 11.45 1.02
CA GLU A 105 7.22 12.06 1.44
C GLU A 105 6.19 11.00 1.82
N VAL A 106 6.00 9.99 0.96
CA VAL A 106 5.14 8.83 1.26
C VAL A 106 5.51 8.19 2.60
N ARG A 107 6.80 7.93 2.81
CA ARG A 107 7.27 7.26 4.02
C ARG A 107 7.04 8.11 5.26
N PHE A 108 7.34 9.40 5.22
CA PHE A 108 7.10 10.30 6.36
C PHE A 108 5.62 10.36 6.72
N PHE A 109 4.74 10.50 5.72
CA PHE A 109 3.30 10.50 5.97
C PHE A 109 2.83 9.15 6.54
N ALA A 110 3.29 8.03 5.98
CA ALA A 110 2.96 6.70 6.48
C ALA A 110 3.43 6.48 7.92
N VAL A 111 4.64 6.96 8.28
CA VAL A 111 5.13 6.93 9.67
C VAL A 111 4.22 7.75 10.57
N ALA A 112 3.81 8.96 10.18
CA ALA A 112 2.91 9.78 10.97
C ALA A 112 1.58 9.07 11.24
N CYS A 113 0.96 8.48 10.21
CA CYS A 113 -0.26 7.69 10.36
C CYS A 113 -0.03 6.46 11.27
N ALA A 114 1.09 5.74 11.10
CA ALA A 114 1.40 4.57 11.92
C ALA A 114 1.60 4.95 13.40
N CYS A 115 2.23 6.09 13.68
CA CYS A 115 2.36 6.61 15.04
C CYS A 115 1.00 7.01 15.63
N GLN A 116 0.15 7.70 14.87
CA GLN A 116 -1.19 8.11 15.31
C GLN A 116 -2.07 6.90 15.66
N LEU A 117 -1.91 5.79 14.92
CA LEU A 117 -2.62 4.53 15.17
C LEU A 117 -1.94 3.65 16.23
N GLY A 118 -0.83 4.10 16.83
CA GLY A 118 -0.09 3.34 17.84
C GLY A 118 0.65 2.10 17.30
N LEU A 119 0.82 1.98 15.98
CA LEU A 119 1.50 0.86 15.32
C LEU A 119 3.02 0.97 15.41
N MET A 120 3.53 2.19 15.61
CA MET A 120 4.94 2.49 15.70
C MET A 120 5.18 3.55 16.78
N ARG A 121 6.33 3.46 17.44
CA ARG A 121 6.88 4.53 18.27
C ARG A 121 8.22 4.94 17.67
N VAL A 122 8.38 6.22 17.41
CA VAL A 122 9.64 6.80 16.95
C VAL A 122 10.21 7.55 18.14
N PHE A 123 11.32 7.04 18.68
CA PHE A 123 12.09 7.65 19.76
C PHE A 123 13.35 8.29 19.18
#